data_AF-A5J0E0-F1
#
_entry.id   AF-A5J0E0-F1
#
_cell.length_a   1.000
_cell.length_b   1.000
_cell.length_c   1.000
_cell.angle_alpha   90.00
_cell.angle_beta   90.00
_cell.angle_gamma   90.00
#
_symmetry.space_group_name_H-M   'P 1'
#
loop_
_entity.id
_entity.type
_entity.pdbx_description
1 polymer ?
#
loop_
_entity_poly.entity_id
_entity_poly.type
_entity_poly.pdbx_seq_one_letter_code
_entity_poly.pdbx_strand_id
1 'polypeptide(L)'
;DPSADVLGLPDGVKTVFLDVPGLGMIIFTCILGQLTTQVNASHCMIDTINNYFALFTLYTTMVVEFSGIMHASYLIQNILSGISGKPIMTNEEPRTGFTFAFFWGRVVMSVAILSFCMAATLVALFNGQTSISTKYPSITPGISVFLFSFFMAIVGMLEGMQIAFFAVAKLPANERGTSFFGRKTCELLFKGNGENLPGFMIGRQLTVVASFFLVGSITSMNIVPGTGENIFGVSDSAQTFLNYGFQGAVITTILASISWQLAASAFPIAFLNNPVTYILLCVALFLEFTGLCSGAWV
;
A
#
# COMPACT_ATOMS: atom_id res chain seq x y z
N ASP A 1 -21.91 -9.39 13.67
CA ASP A 1 -22.50 -10.74 13.67
C ASP A 1 -23.02 -11.01 12.27
N PRO A 2 -22.52 -12.02 11.54
CA PRO A 2 -23.00 -12.38 10.20
C PRO A 2 -24.48 -12.77 10.17
N SER A 3 -25.07 -13.08 11.34
CA SER A 3 -26.48 -13.45 11.48
C SER A 3 -27.42 -12.27 11.73
N ALA A 4 -26.89 -11.05 11.92
CA ALA A 4 -27.72 -9.85 12.07
C ALA A 4 -28.33 -9.47 10.72
N ASP A 5 -29.65 -9.26 10.71
CA ASP A 5 -30.37 -8.97 9.47
C ASP A 5 -30.09 -7.54 8.99
N VAL A 6 -29.07 -7.39 8.14
CA VAL A 6 -28.78 -6.13 7.46
C VAL A 6 -29.62 -6.07 6.19
N LEU A 7 -30.62 -5.18 6.19
CA LEU A 7 -31.47 -4.82 5.04
C LEU A 7 -32.27 -5.98 4.40
N GLY A 8 -32.45 -7.12 5.08
CA GLY A 8 -33.21 -8.26 4.54
C GLY A 8 -32.53 -8.95 3.34
N LEU A 9 -31.22 -8.76 3.16
CA LEU A 9 -30.50 -9.29 2.01
C LEU A 9 -30.31 -10.82 2.11
N PRO A 10 -30.31 -11.55 0.96
CA PRO A 10 -29.99 -12.98 0.94
C PRO A 10 -28.59 -13.27 1.51
N ASP A 11 -28.41 -14.41 2.16
CA ASP A 11 -27.15 -14.78 2.83
C ASP A 11 -25.95 -14.82 1.87
N GLY A 12 -26.17 -15.18 0.60
CA GLY A 12 -25.14 -15.11 -0.44
C GLY A 12 -24.66 -13.69 -0.73
N VAL A 13 -25.57 -12.71 -0.70
CA VAL A 13 -25.23 -11.28 -0.88
C VAL A 13 -24.52 -10.75 0.36
N LYS A 14 -24.97 -11.11 1.57
CA LYS A 14 -24.30 -10.76 2.82
C LYS A 14 -22.87 -11.31 2.86
N THR A 15 -22.68 -12.55 2.43
CA THR A 15 -21.36 -13.19 2.40
C THR A 15 -20.42 -12.49 1.43
N VAL A 16 -20.88 -12.16 0.22
CA VAL A 16 -20.02 -11.51 -0.79
C VAL A 16 -19.77 -10.03 -0.47
N PHE A 17 -20.78 -9.29 0.00
CA PHE A 17 -20.70 -7.84 0.19
C PHE A 17 -20.24 -7.41 1.58
N LEU A 18 -20.55 -8.17 2.63
CA LEU A 18 -20.34 -7.79 4.03
C LEU A 18 -19.33 -8.68 4.74
N ASP A 19 -19.13 -9.93 4.32
CA ASP A 19 -18.23 -10.83 5.01
C ASP A 19 -16.76 -10.64 4.60
N VAL A 20 -15.88 -10.55 5.60
CA VAL A 20 -14.50 -10.05 5.51
C VAL A 20 -13.71 -10.61 4.31
N PRO A 21 -13.06 -9.75 3.49
CA PRO A 21 -13.19 -8.29 3.40
C PRO A 21 -14.28 -7.98 2.38
N GLY A 22 -15.52 -7.73 2.82
CA GLY A 22 -16.68 -7.69 1.92
C GLY A 22 -16.42 -6.86 0.65
N LEU A 23 -16.77 -7.44 -0.51
CA LEU A 23 -16.55 -6.84 -1.83
C LEU A 23 -17.19 -5.44 -1.93
N GLY A 24 -18.28 -5.20 -1.19
CA GLY A 24 -18.91 -3.89 -1.05
C GLY A 24 -18.01 -2.85 -0.39
N MET A 25 -17.30 -3.20 0.68
CA MET A 25 -16.36 -2.30 1.36
C MET A 25 -15.15 -1.98 0.47
N ILE A 26 -14.63 -2.98 -0.24
CA ILE A 26 -13.52 -2.79 -1.18
C ILE A 26 -13.92 -1.82 -2.29
N ILE A 27 -15.07 -2.04 -2.94
CA ILE A 27 -15.55 -1.19 -4.03
C ILE A 27 -15.87 0.21 -3.51
N PHE A 28 -16.52 0.33 -2.36
CA PHE A 28 -16.83 1.63 -1.74
C PHE A 28 -15.56 2.43 -1.44
N THR A 29 -14.60 1.83 -0.73
CA THR A 29 -13.33 2.49 -0.41
C THR A 29 -12.50 2.79 -1.64
N CYS A 30 -12.53 1.91 -2.64
CA CYS A 30 -11.85 2.12 -3.91
C CYS A 30 -12.45 3.32 -4.65
N ILE A 31 -13.73 3.26 -5.03
CA ILE A 31 -14.38 4.29 -5.87
C ILE A 31 -14.43 5.63 -5.14
N LEU A 32 -15.09 5.69 -3.98
CA LEU A 32 -15.35 6.95 -3.29
C LEU A 32 -14.17 7.44 -2.46
N GLY A 33 -13.37 6.52 -1.90
CA GLY A 33 -12.28 6.88 -1.00
C GLY A 33 -11.00 7.29 -1.72
N GLN A 34 -10.73 6.75 -2.92
CA GLN A 34 -9.42 6.89 -3.54
C GLN A 34 -9.50 7.23 -5.02
N LEU A 35 -10.33 6.51 -5.79
CA LEU A 35 -10.28 6.52 -7.25
C LEU A 35 -10.83 7.81 -7.85
N THR A 36 -11.95 8.34 -7.35
CA THR A 36 -12.47 9.66 -7.79
C THR A 36 -11.43 10.76 -7.61
N THR A 37 -10.77 10.83 -6.45
CA THR A 37 -9.71 11.82 -6.20
C THR A 37 -8.50 11.60 -7.11
N GLN A 38 -8.12 10.35 -7.36
CA GLN A 38 -6.99 10.00 -8.21
C GLN A 38 -7.24 10.35 -9.69
N VAL A 39 -8.44 10.08 -10.20
CA VAL A 39 -8.84 10.43 -11.57
C VAL A 39 -8.88 11.95 -11.73
N ASN A 40 -9.53 12.66 -10.81
CA ASN A 40 -9.56 14.12 -10.81
C ASN A 40 -8.16 14.73 -10.73
N ALA A 41 -7.29 14.20 -9.88
CA ALA A 41 -5.89 14.62 -9.79
C ALA A 41 -5.12 14.35 -11.09
N SER A 42 -5.45 13.30 -11.84
CA SER A 42 -4.76 12.96 -13.10
C SER A 42 -5.15 13.88 -14.26
N HIS A 43 -6.41 14.34 -14.30
CA HIS A 43 -6.92 15.22 -15.36
C HIS A 43 -6.75 16.71 -15.03
N CYS A 44 -7.04 17.11 -13.78
CA CYS A 44 -7.07 18.50 -13.33
C CYS A 44 -6.16 18.68 -12.10
N MET A 45 -4.84 18.47 -12.29
CA MET A 45 -3.85 18.51 -11.21
C MET A 45 -3.89 19.80 -10.37
N ILE A 46 -3.85 20.96 -11.03
CA ILE A 46 -3.79 22.26 -10.35
C ILE A 46 -5.10 22.54 -9.60
N ASP A 47 -6.24 22.28 -10.25
CA ASP A 47 -7.55 22.54 -9.65
C ASP A 47 -7.83 21.61 -8.46
N THR A 48 -7.35 20.36 -8.52
CA THR A 48 -7.46 19.40 -7.40
C THR A 48 -6.69 19.89 -6.17
N ILE A 49 -5.54 20.54 -6.36
CA ILE A 49 -4.72 21.06 -5.26
C ILE A 49 -5.21 22.44 -4.77
N ASN A 50 -5.89 23.20 -5.63
CA ASN A 50 -6.35 24.56 -5.34
C ASN A 50 -7.65 24.59 -4.52
N ASN A 51 -7.66 23.93 -3.36
CA ASN A 51 -8.78 23.93 -2.42
C ASN A 51 -8.29 23.86 -0.96
N TYR A 52 -9.04 24.47 -0.03
CA TYR A 52 -8.77 24.42 1.41
C TYR A 52 -8.68 22.99 1.96
N PHE A 53 -9.44 22.05 1.41
CA PHE A 53 -9.37 20.65 1.81
C PHE A 53 -8.04 19.98 1.44
N ALA A 54 -7.49 20.30 0.26
CA ALA A 54 -6.17 19.83 -0.15
C ALA A 54 -5.06 20.42 0.74
N LEU A 55 -5.18 21.71 1.09
CA LEU A 55 -4.26 22.37 2.03
C LEU A 55 -4.32 21.76 3.44
N PHE A 56 -5.52 21.46 3.95
CA PHE A 56 -5.69 20.76 5.22
C PHE A 56 -5.02 19.38 5.23
N THR A 57 -5.19 18.63 4.14
CA THR A 57 -4.57 17.30 3.97
C THR A 57 -3.04 17.40 3.94
N LEU A 58 -2.51 18.43 3.27
CA LEU A 58 -1.07 18.72 3.26
C LEU A 58 -0.54 19.01 4.68
N TYR A 59 -1.19 19.89 5.45
CA TYR A 59 -0.76 20.18 6.82
C TYR A 59 -0.82 18.95 7.73
N THR A 60 -1.86 18.13 7.59
CA THR A 60 -1.97 16.86 8.33
C THR A 60 -0.79 15.93 7.99
N THR A 61 -0.44 15.83 6.72
CA THR A 61 0.72 15.04 6.25
C THR A 61 2.03 15.61 6.80
N MET A 62 2.19 16.94 6.85
CA MET A 62 3.35 17.59 7.46
C MET A 62 3.46 17.33 8.96
N VAL A 63 2.35 17.23 9.69
CA VAL A 63 2.35 16.86 11.12
C VAL A 63 2.78 15.41 11.32
N VAL A 64 2.27 14.50 10.48
CA VAL A 64 2.70 13.09 10.50
C VAL A 64 4.19 12.97 10.16
N GLU A 65 4.66 13.73 9.16
CA GLU A 65 6.08 13.80 8.81
C GLU A 65 6.93 14.34 9.99
N PHE A 66 6.45 15.40 10.66
CA PHE A 66 7.10 15.94 11.85
C PHE A 66 7.18 14.92 13.00
N SER A 67 6.13 14.10 13.20
CA SER A 67 6.10 13.04 14.22
C SER A 67 7.22 12.00 14.05
N GLY A 68 7.69 11.81 12.81
CA GLY A 68 8.78 10.88 12.49
C GLY A 68 8.37 9.41 12.44
N ILE A 69 7.09 9.04 12.61
CA ILE A 69 6.67 7.63 12.62
C ILE A 69 7.04 6.91 11.32
N MET A 70 7.06 7.63 10.18
CA MET A 70 7.37 7.09 8.84
C MET A 70 8.86 7.23 8.44
N HIS A 71 9.73 7.74 9.31
CA HIS A 71 11.12 8.09 8.96
C HIS A 71 12.02 6.91 8.59
N ALA A 72 11.64 5.67 8.90
CA ALA A 72 12.31 4.47 8.41
C ALA A 72 12.40 4.47 6.86
N SER A 73 11.44 5.10 6.19
CA SER A 73 11.43 5.28 4.73
C SER A 73 12.62 6.10 4.23
N TYR A 74 13.08 7.11 4.98
CA TYR A 74 14.28 7.88 4.60
C TYR A 74 15.56 7.06 4.73
N LEU A 75 15.63 6.16 5.72
CA LEU A 75 16.76 5.23 5.81
C LEU A 75 16.79 4.32 4.56
N ILE A 76 15.63 3.80 4.16
CA ILE A 76 15.50 2.99 2.95
C ILE A 76 15.87 3.81 1.70
N GLN A 77 15.43 5.07 1.61
CA GLN A 77 15.81 5.99 0.54
C GLN A 77 17.33 6.19 0.46
N ASN A 78 17.99 6.41 1.61
CA ASN A 78 19.44 6.59 1.68
C ASN A 78 20.19 5.33 1.20
N ILE A 79 19.74 4.14 1.63
CA ILE A 79 20.30 2.86 1.19
C ILE A 79 20.14 2.70 -0.32
N LEU A 80 18.92 2.91 -0.83
CA LEU A 80 18.62 2.78 -2.27
C LEU A 80 19.40 3.79 -3.11
N SER A 81 19.58 5.02 -2.63
CA SER A 81 20.36 6.05 -3.32
C SER A 81 21.85 5.69 -3.36
N GLY A 82 22.38 5.14 -2.26
CA GLY A 82 23.74 4.60 -2.21
C GLY A 82 23.96 3.45 -3.19
N ILE A 83 22.99 2.54 -3.33
CA ILE A 83 23.04 1.43 -4.28
C ILE A 83 22.87 1.93 -5.73
N SER A 84 22.01 2.93 -5.96
CA SER A 84 21.71 3.47 -7.30
C SER A 84 22.84 4.34 -7.85
N GLY A 85 23.69 4.89 -6.97
CA GLY A 85 24.70 5.89 -7.33
C GLY A 85 24.10 7.23 -7.79
N LYS A 86 22.78 7.41 -7.66
CA LYS A 86 22.08 8.66 -7.99
C LYS A 86 21.94 9.49 -6.71
N PRO A 87 22.50 10.70 -6.65
CA PRO A 87 22.39 11.55 -5.47
C PRO A 87 20.92 11.92 -5.23
N ILE A 88 20.53 11.99 -3.95
CA ILE A 88 19.22 12.50 -3.56
C ILE A 88 19.20 13.99 -3.92
N MET A 89 18.39 14.36 -4.91
CA MET A 89 18.19 15.74 -5.29
C MET A 89 17.27 16.41 -4.27
N THR A 90 17.87 16.94 -3.21
CA THR A 90 17.18 17.66 -2.15
C THR A 90 17.51 19.14 -2.27
N ASN A 91 16.47 19.98 -2.29
CA ASN A 91 16.59 21.45 -2.23
C ASN A 91 16.75 22.00 -0.80
N GLU A 92 16.83 21.12 0.21
CA GLU A 92 17.07 21.51 1.61
C GLU A 92 18.55 21.75 1.88
N GLU A 93 18.85 22.72 2.75
CA GLU A 93 20.19 22.97 3.24
C GLU A 93 20.79 21.73 3.94
N PRO A 94 22.11 21.53 3.90
CA PRO A 94 22.76 20.41 4.57
C PRO A 94 22.40 20.39 6.05
N ARG A 95 21.81 19.28 6.51
CA ARG A 95 21.40 19.11 7.92
C ARG A 95 22.64 19.09 8.81
N THR A 96 22.85 20.15 9.60
CA THR A 96 24.00 20.29 10.50
C THR A 96 23.58 20.29 11.98
N GLY A 97 24.47 19.81 12.86
CA GLY A 97 24.32 19.90 14.32
C GLY A 97 23.04 19.24 14.88
N PHE A 98 22.25 20.02 15.62
CA PHE A 98 21.04 19.55 16.29
C PHE A 98 19.98 19.00 15.31
N THR A 99 19.84 19.60 14.14
CA THR A 99 18.90 19.15 13.10
C THR A 99 19.25 17.76 12.58
N PHE A 100 20.55 17.45 12.47
CA PHE A 100 21.03 16.13 12.07
C PHE A 100 20.73 15.07 13.16
N ALA A 101 21.05 15.38 14.42
CA ALA A 101 20.77 14.48 15.54
C ALA A 101 19.26 14.24 15.72
N PHE A 102 18.44 15.29 15.61
CA PHE A 102 16.99 15.19 15.68
C PHE A 102 16.40 14.35 14.55
N PHE A 103 16.93 14.48 13.32
CA PHE A 103 16.52 13.64 12.20
C PHE A 103 16.82 12.16 12.45
N TRP A 104 18.05 11.82 12.81
CA TRP A 104 18.45 10.44 13.07
C TRP A 104 17.79 9.83 14.30
N GLY A 105 17.53 10.62 15.35
CA GLY A 105 16.73 10.18 16.49
C GLY A 105 15.33 9.72 16.09
N ARG A 106 14.65 10.49 15.21
CA ARG A 106 13.35 10.11 14.66
C ARG A 106 13.44 8.88 13.75
N VAL A 107 14.52 8.73 12.98
CA VAL A 107 14.77 7.52 12.16
C VAL A 107 14.91 6.28 13.04
N VAL A 108 15.72 6.34 14.11
CA VAL A 108 15.90 5.22 15.05
C VAL A 108 14.58 4.86 15.73
N MET A 109 13.82 5.86 16.18
CA MET A 109 12.49 5.67 16.75
C MET A 109 11.53 4.98 15.76
N SER A 110 11.48 5.44 14.51
CA SER A 110 10.66 4.83 13.46
C SER A 110 11.03 3.38 13.16
N VAL A 111 12.33 3.09 13.06
CA VAL A 111 12.84 1.72 12.85
C VAL A 111 12.49 0.83 14.04
N ALA A 112 12.57 1.34 15.27
CA ALA A 112 12.18 0.60 16.47
C ALA A 112 10.67 0.28 16.48
N ILE A 113 9.82 1.25 16.16
CA ILE A 113 8.37 1.03 16.03
C ILE A 113 8.08 0.00 14.94
N LEU A 114 8.66 0.15 13.76
CA LEU A 114 8.46 -0.80 12.65
C LEU A 114 8.89 -2.22 13.04
N SER A 115 10.05 -2.36 13.68
CA SER A 115 10.57 -3.66 14.13
C SER A 115 9.67 -4.30 15.17
N PHE A 116 9.16 -3.50 16.12
CA PHE A 116 8.19 -3.96 17.12
C PHE A 116 6.86 -4.39 16.47
N CYS A 117 6.31 -3.58 15.58
CA CYS A 117 5.09 -3.90 14.84
C CYS A 117 5.26 -5.21 14.06
N MET A 118 6.37 -5.37 13.33
CA MET A 118 6.66 -6.58 12.57
C MET A 118 6.79 -7.81 13.47
N ALA A 119 7.49 -7.69 14.60
CA ALA A 119 7.63 -8.78 15.57
C ALA A 119 6.28 -9.18 16.17
N ALA A 120 5.46 -8.22 16.60
CA ALA A 120 4.14 -8.48 17.16
C ALA A 120 3.21 -9.16 16.14
N THR A 121 3.18 -8.67 14.90
CA THR A 121 2.37 -9.25 13.82
C THR A 121 2.82 -10.66 13.47
N LEU A 122 4.14 -10.91 13.36
CA LEU A 122 4.65 -12.26 13.06
C LEU A 122 4.36 -13.25 14.20
N VAL A 123 4.55 -12.85 15.46
CA VAL A 123 4.21 -13.70 16.62
C VAL A 123 2.72 -14.03 16.63
N ALA A 124 1.85 -13.04 16.40
CA ALA A 124 0.41 -13.27 16.31
C ALA A 124 0.04 -14.21 15.16
N LEU A 125 0.70 -14.08 14.01
CA LEU A 125 0.49 -14.94 12.84
C LEU A 125 0.93 -16.39 13.12
N PHE A 126 2.12 -16.59 13.69
CA PHE A 126 2.64 -17.92 14.00
C PHE A 126 1.83 -18.62 15.10
N ASN A 127 1.30 -17.88 16.06
CA ASN A 127 0.45 -18.40 17.12
C ASN A 127 -1.02 -18.57 16.70
N GLY A 128 -1.40 -18.17 15.47
CA GLY A 128 -2.78 -18.27 15.00
C GLY A 128 -3.77 -17.34 15.71
N GLN A 129 -3.28 -16.28 16.36
CA GLN A 129 -4.09 -15.32 17.14
C GLN A 129 -4.64 -14.16 16.29
N THR A 130 -4.71 -14.35 14.98
CA THR A 130 -5.20 -13.33 14.04
C THR A 130 -6.68 -13.52 13.73
N SER A 131 -7.33 -12.43 13.33
CA SER A 131 -8.75 -12.42 12.95
C SER A 131 -9.04 -13.41 11.83
N ILE A 132 -8.11 -13.61 10.89
CA ILE A 132 -8.28 -14.57 9.80
C ILE A 132 -8.18 -16.03 10.27
N SER A 133 -7.30 -16.33 11.21
CA SER A 133 -7.15 -17.68 11.77
C SER A 133 -8.34 -18.08 12.66
N THR A 134 -8.91 -17.12 13.40
CA THR A 134 -10.12 -17.35 14.21
C THR A 134 -11.37 -17.52 13.33
N LYS A 135 -11.43 -16.81 12.20
CA LYS A 135 -12.58 -16.83 11.28
C LYS A 135 -12.56 -18.00 10.29
N TYR A 136 -11.38 -18.39 9.80
CA TYR A 136 -11.22 -19.50 8.85
C TYR A 136 -10.25 -20.55 9.41
N PRO A 137 -10.75 -21.55 10.15
CA PRO A 137 -9.92 -22.56 10.81
C PRO A 137 -9.10 -23.43 9.85
N SER A 138 -9.46 -23.45 8.56
CA SER A 138 -8.73 -24.16 7.50
C SER A 138 -7.41 -23.48 7.10
N ILE A 139 -7.21 -22.21 7.48
CA ILE A 139 -5.99 -21.47 7.16
C ILE A 139 -4.96 -21.72 8.26
N THR A 140 -3.96 -22.56 7.94
CA THR A 140 -2.84 -22.81 8.84
C THR A 140 -1.96 -21.56 8.99
N PRO A 141 -1.24 -21.38 10.12
CA PRO A 141 -0.31 -20.26 10.32
C PRO A 141 0.69 -20.06 9.17
N GLY A 142 1.19 -21.17 8.59
CA GLY A 142 2.10 -21.11 7.44
C GLY A 142 1.47 -20.50 6.20
N ILE A 143 0.19 -20.81 5.94
CA ILE A 143 -0.56 -20.19 4.83
C ILE A 143 -0.79 -18.71 5.11
N SER A 144 -1.11 -18.31 6.34
CA SER A 144 -1.29 -16.89 6.70
C SER A 144 -0.02 -16.06 6.46
N VAL A 145 1.15 -16.59 6.83
CA VAL A 145 2.45 -15.91 6.60
C VAL A 145 2.78 -15.83 5.10
N PHE A 146 2.49 -16.88 4.35
CA PHE A 146 2.62 -16.87 2.89
C PHE A 146 1.70 -15.83 2.25
N LEU A 147 0.42 -15.82 2.61
CA LEU A 147 -0.56 -14.86 2.09
C LEU A 147 -0.19 -13.43 2.47
N PHE A 148 0.24 -13.19 3.70
CA PHE A 148 0.77 -11.90 4.14
C PHE A 148 1.91 -11.44 3.22
N SER A 149 2.94 -12.28 3.04
CA SER A 149 4.11 -11.96 2.21
C SER A 149 3.74 -11.75 0.74
N PHE A 150 2.84 -12.58 0.22
CA PHE A 150 2.34 -12.51 -1.15
C PHE A 150 1.59 -11.20 -1.41
N PHE A 151 0.60 -10.85 -0.58
CA PHE A 151 -0.15 -9.61 -0.77
C PHE A 151 0.71 -8.36 -0.53
N MET A 152 1.65 -8.40 0.43
CA MET A 152 2.63 -7.33 0.62
C MET A 152 3.48 -7.09 -0.64
N ALA A 153 3.92 -8.17 -1.30
CA ALA A 153 4.68 -8.08 -2.55
C ALA A 153 3.83 -7.56 -3.71
N ILE A 154 2.57 -8.01 -3.83
CA ILE A 154 1.65 -7.53 -4.88
C ILE A 154 1.36 -6.03 -4.70
N VAL A 155 1.02 -5.58 -3.49
CA VAL A 155 0.82 -4.15 -3.18
C VAL A 155 2.05 -3.34 -3.55
N GLY A 156 3.23 -3.79 -3.11
CA GLY A 156 4.48 -3.08 -3.40
C GLY A 156 4.80 -2.99 -4.88
N MET A 157 4.60 -4.07 -5.63
CA MET A 157 4.75 -4.03 -7.08
C MET A 157 3.77 -3.04 -7.73
N LEU A 158 2.49 -3.04 -7.35
CA LEU A 158 1.48 -2.15 -7.94
C LEU A 158 1.68 -0.67 -7.60
N GLU A 159 2.12 -0.35 -6.39
CA GLU A 159 2.45 1.01 -5.96
C GLU A 159 3.75 1.50 -6.62
N GLY A 160 4.79 0.66 -6.64
CA GLY A 160 6.03 0.97 -7.35
C GLY A 160 5.82 1.16 -8.86
N MET A 161 5.01 0.29 -9.49
CA MET A 161 4.71 0.37 -10.92
C MET A 161 4.07 1.69 -11.33
N GLN A 162 3.19 2.28 -10.51
CA GLN A 162 2.58 3.58 -10.82
C GLN A 162 3.66 4.66 -11.00
N ILE A 163 4.60 4.74 -10.06
CA ILE A 163 5.69 5.72 -10.11
C ILE A 163 6.65 5.40 -11.27
N ALA A 164 6.99 4.13 -11.46
CA ALA A 164 7.86 3.71 -12.56
C ALA A 164 7.25 4.06 -13.93
N PHE A 165 5.94 3.84 -14.11
CA PHE A 165 5.24 4.17 -15.36
C PHE A 165 5.17 5.67 -15.60
N PHE A 166 4.92 6.49 -14.56
CA PHE A 166 4.99 7.95 -14.70
C PHE A 166 6.40 8.45 -15.02
N ALA A 167 7.44 7.86 -14.42
CA ALA A 167 8.82 8.19 -14.73
C ALA A 167 9.15 7.85 -16.19
N VAL A 168 8.73 6.68 -16.67
CA VAL A 168 8.97 6.24 -18.06
C VAL A 168 8.13 7.02 -19.08
N ALA A 169 6.93 7.50 -18.72
CA ALA A 169 6.13 8.37 -19.57
C ALA A 169 6.84 9.69 -19.91
N LYS A 170 7.75 10.15 -19.05
CA LYS A 170 8.58 11.35 -19.28
C LYS A 170 9.84 11.07 -20.12
N LEU A 171 10.21 9.81 -20.32
CA LEU A 171 11.38 9.44 -21.12
C LEU A 171 11.03 9.39 -22.63
N PRO A 172 11.97 9.78 -23.51
CA PRO A 172 11.79 9.66 -24.95
C PRO A 172 11.74 8.17 -25.35
N ALA A 173 11.01 7.85 -26.43
CA ALA A 173 10.65 6.46 -26.79
C ALA A 173 11.85 5.52 -27.01
N ASN A 174 13.00 6.07 -27.42
CA ASN A 174 14.26 5.36 -27.61
C ASN A 174 14.93 4.91 -26.31
N GLU A 175 14.59 5.52 -25.17
CA GLU A 175 15.17 5.23 -23.85
C GLU A 175 14.28 4.35 -22.96
N ARG A 176 13.10 3.94 -23.44
CA ARG A 176 12.06 3.23 -22.66
C ARG A 176 12.35 1.74 -22.39
N GLY A 177 13.62 1.37 -22.28
CA GLY A 177 14.07 0.00 -21.98
C GLY A 177 14.30 -0.84 -23.24
N THR A 178 15.45 -1.50 -23.29
CA THR A 178 15.89 -2.33 -24.42
C THR A 178 15.54 -3.82 -24.25
N SER A 179 15.09 -4.23 -23.07
CA SER A 179 14.73 -5.61 -22.73
C SER A 179 13.39 -6.03 -23.35
N PHE A 180 13.22 -7.34 -23.60
CA PHE A 180 12.01 -7.92 -24.18
C PHE A 180 10.74 -7.56 -23.39
N PHE A 181 10.76 -7.75 -22.07
CA PHE A 181 9.62 -7.41 -21.20
C PHE A 181 9.42 -5.91 -21.03
N GLY A 182 10.50 -5.12 -21.01
CA GLY A 182 10.42 -3.66 -20.99
C GLY A 182 9.72 -3.11 -22.23
N ARG A 183 10.09 -3.60 -23.42
CA ARG A 183 9.44 -3.24 -24.69
C ARG A 183 7.98 -3.66 -24.73
N LYS A 184 7.65 -4.89 -24.34
CA LYS A 184 6.27 -5.39 -24.27
C LYS A 184 5.40 -4.56 -23.33
N THR A 185 5.94 -4.21 -22.16
CA THR A 185 5.25 -3.40 -21.16
C THR A 185 5.03 -1.98 -21.67
N CYS A 186 6.05 -1.35 -22.26
CA CYS A 186 5.91 0.00 -22.86
C CYS A 186 4.95 0.01 -24.05
N GLU A 187 5.04 -0.99 -24.93
CA GLU A 187 4.15 -1.10 -26.08
C GLU A 187 2.70 -1.23 -25.63
N LEU A 188 2.43 -2.05 -24.60
CA LEU A 188 1.09 -2.18 -24.03
C LEU A 188 0.66 -0.89 -23.32
N LEU A 189 1.53 -0.27 -22.52
CA LEU A 189 1.22 0.93 -21.74
C LEU A 189 0.89 2.16 -22.60
N PHE A 190 1.59 2.32 -23.73
CA PHE A 190 1.38 3.44 -24.67
C PHE A 190 0.53 3.09 -25.89
N LYS A 191 -0.06 1.89 -25.94
CA LYS A 191 -1.00 1.50 -26.99
C LYS A 191 -2.22 2.43 -26.97
N GLY A 192 -2.80 2.70 -28.14
CA GLY A 192 -4.01 3.52 -28.24
C GLY A 192 -3.80 4.96 -27.77
N ASN A 193 -2.72 5.61 -28.21
CA ASN A 193 -2.39 6.99 -27.82
C ASN A 193 -2.15 7.20 -26.30
N GLY A 194 -1.86 6.14 -25.55
CA GLY A 194 -1.59 6.21 -24.11
C GLY A 194 -2.82 6.08 -23.20
N GLU A 195 -3.98 5.68 -23.73
CA GLU A 195 -5.21 5.43 -22.95
C GLU A 195 -5.03 4.35 -21.86
N ASN A 196 -4.11 3.40 -22.08
CA ASN A 196 -3.84 2.33 -21.13
C ASN A 196 -3.11 2.80 -19.85
N LEU A 197 -2.46 3.97 -19.86
CA LEU A 197 -1.80 4.50 -18.66
C LEU A 197 -2.83 4.97 -17.62
N PRO A 198 -3.82 5.83 -17.95
CA PRO A 198 -4.97 6.08 -17.09
C PRO A 198 -5.75 4.80 -16.73
N GLY A 199 -6.02 3.91 -17.69
CA GLY A 199 -6.72 2.64 -17.44
C GLY A 199 -6.01 1.76 -16.40
N PHE A 200 -4.68 1.68 -16.46
CA PHE A 200 -3.87 1.02 -15.44
C PHE A 200 -4.00 1.67 -14.06
N MET A 201 -4.01 3.00 -13.97
CA MET A 201 -4.14 3.70 -12.68
C MET A 201 -5.43 3.34 -11.96
N ILE A 202 -6.51 3.19 -12.71
CA ILE A 202 -7.83 2.80 -12.20
C ILE A 202 -7.85 1.31 -11.86
N GLY A 203 -7.49 0.46 -12.81
CA GLY A 203 -7.53 -0.99 -12.67
C GLY A 203 -6.63 -1.51 -11.54
N ARG A 204 -5.44 -0.92 -11.36
CA ARG A 204 -4.53 -1.32 -10.27
C ARG A 204 -5.14 -0.99 -8.90
N GLN A 205 -5.88 0.12 -8.79
CA GLN A 205 -6.31 0.64 -7.49
C GLN A 205 -7.27 -0.33 -6.80
N LEU A 206 -8.13 -1.00 -7.57
CA LEU A 206 -8.99 -2.06 -7.06
C LEU A 206 -8.17 -3.22 -6.46
N THR A 207 -7.12 -3.67 -7.16
CA THR A 207 -6.24 -4.74 -6.66
C THR A 207 -5.46 -4.30 -5.42
N VAL A 208 -4.98 -3.05 -5.40
CA VAL A 208 -4.26 -2.46 -4.27
C VAL A 208 -5.16 -2.41 -3.03
N VAL A 209 -6.36 -1.82 -3.15
CA VAL A 209 -7.32 -1.72 -2.05
C VAL A 209 -7.73 -3.10 -1.54
N ALA A 210 -8.09 -4.02 -2.45
CA ALA A 210 -8.45 -5.39 -2.08
C ALA A 210 -7.31 -6.07 -1.30
N SER A 211 -6.06 -5.92 -1.76
CA SER A 211 -4.89 -6.49 -1.10
C SER A 211 -4.63 -5.84 0.27
N PHE A 212 -4.78 -4.52 0.43
CA PHE A 212 -4.66 -3.85 1.73
C PHE A 212 -5.73 -4.32 2.72
N PHE A 213 -6.97 -4.51 2.29
CA PHE A 213 -8.02 -5.06 3.14
C PHE A 213 -7.73 -6.51 3.56
N LEU A 214 -7.24 -7.33 2.64
CA LEU A 214 -6.84 -8.71 2.94
C LEU A 214 -5.67 -8.74 3.93
N VAL A 215 -4.64 -7.92 3.72
CA VAL A 215 -3.51 -7.82 4.66
C VAL A 215 -3.97 -7.27 6.01
N GLY A 216 -4.84 -6.27 6.04
CA GLY A 216 -5.44 -5.77 7.29
C GLY A 216 -6.19 -6.87 8.05
N SER A 217 -6.92 -7.72 7.32
CA SER A 217 -7.63 -8.87 7.91
C SER A 217 -6.67 -9.95 8.43
N ILE A 218 -5.54 -10.17 7.74
CA ILE A 218 -4.49 -11.12 8.14
C ILE A 218 -3.71 -10.60 9.35
N THR A 219 -3.46 -9.30 9.45
CA THR A 219 -2.64 -8.66 10.49
C THR A 219 -3.43 -8.17 11.70
N SER A 220 -4.76 -8.11 11.59
CA SER A 220 -5.66 -7.84 12.70
C SER A 220 -5.57 -8.96 13.73
N MET A 221 -5.37 -8.57 15.00
CA MET A 221 -5.22 -9.48 16.12
C MET A 221 -6.53 -9.60 16.88
N ASN A 222 -6.86 -10.81 17.31
CA ASN A 222 -8.05 -11.10 18.09
C ASN A 222 -7.68 -11.79 19.40
N ILE A 223 -6.96 -11.07 20.26
CA ILE A 223 -6.52 -11.54 21.58
C ILE A 223 -7.39 -10.89 22.64
N VAL A 224 -8.03 -11.69 23.49
CA VAL A 224 -8.84 -11.18 24.59
C VAL A 224 -7.92 -10.64 25.70
N PRO A 225 -7.95 -9.34 26.03
CA PRO A 225 -7.13 -8.79 27.10
C PRO A 225 -7.50 -9.42 28.46
N GLY A 226 -6.51 -9.60 29.36
CA GLY A 226 -6.73 -10.12 30.70
C GLY A 226 -6.75 -11.66 30.84
N THR A 227 -6.51 -12.42 29.77
CA THR A 227 -6.40 -13.89 29.82
C THR A 227 -4.99 -14.40 30.12
N GLY A 228 -3.99 -13.50 30.20
CA GLY A 228 -2.58 -13.85 30.37
C GLY A 228 -1.85 -14.22 29.07
N GLU A 229 -2.55 -14.20 27.93
CA GLU A 229 -1.98 -14.49 26.60
C GLU A 229 -1.61 -13.24 25.79
N ASN A 230 -1.43 -12.10 26.47
CA ASN A 230 -1.04 -10.85 25.81
C ASN A 230 0.31 -11.01 25.10
N ILE A 231 0.44 -10.44 23.90
CA ILE A 231 1.67 -10.52 23.10
C ILE A 231 2.82 -9.88 23.89
N PHE A 232 3.91 -10.63 24.05
CA PHE A 232 5.08 -10.22 24.85
C PHE A 232 4.78 -9.87 26.31
N GLY A 233 3.64 -10.31 26.86
CA GLY A 233 3.24 -9.99 28.24
C GLY A 233 2.97 -8.51 28.48
N VAL A 234 2.59 -7.76 27.44
CA VAL A 234 2.22 -6.34 27.56
C VAL A 234 0.97 -6.15 28.41
N SER A 235 0.75 -4.92 28.89
CA SER A 235 -0.45 -4.57 29.66
C SER A 235 -1.74 -4.73 28.83
N ASP A 236 -2.86 -4.95 29.49
CA ASP A 236 -4.16 -5.14 28.82
C ASP A 236 -4.56 -3.93 27.96
N SER A 237 -4.21 -2.72 28.38
CA SER A 237 -4.45 -1.50 27.60
C SER A 237 -3.59 -1.47 26.33
N ALA A 238 -2.34 -1.91 26.39
CA ALA A 238 -1.47 -2.02 25.23
C ALA A 238 -1.95 -3.12 24.27
N GLN A 239 -2.43 -4.26 24.79
CA GLN A 239 -3.03 -5.31 23.97
C GLN A 239 -4.30 -4.82 23.27
N THR A 240 -5.14 -4.04 23.96
CA THR A 240 -6.33 -3.41 23.37
C THR A 240 -5.95 -2.48 22.22
N PHE A 241 -4.87 -1.69 22.40
CA PHE A 241 -4.35 -0.84 21.34
C PHE A 241 -3.83 -1.63 20.14
N LEU A 242 -3.11 -2.72 20.38
CA LEU A 242 -2.63 -3.65 19.35
C LEU A 242 -3.78 -4.31 18.57
N ASN A 243 -4.90 -4.62 19.23
CA ASN A 243 -6.06 -5.18 18.57
C ASN A 243 -6.73 -4.21 17.57
N TYR A 244 -6.52 -2.90 17.69
CA TYR A 244 -7.04 -1.94 16.69
C TYR A 244 -6.40 -2.06 15.31
N GLY A 245 -5.27 -2.77 15.16
CA GLY A 245 -4.67 -3.00 13.85
C GLY A 245 -3.63 -1.97 13.40
N PHE A 246 -3.23 -1.03 14.28
CA PHE A 246 -2.27 0.02 13.94
C PHE A 246 -0.94 -0.52 13.43
N GLN A 247 -0.46 -1.64 13.99
CA GLN A 247 0.76 -2.32 13.52
C GLN A 247 0.68 -2.73 12.05
N GLY A 248 -0.47 -3.25 11.59
CA GLY A 248 -0.67 -3.64 10.20
C GLY A 248 -0.61 -2.43 9.27
N ALA A 249 -1.20 -1.31 9.70
CA ALA A 249 -1.15 -0.05 8.95
C ALA A 249 0.28 0.49 8.82
N VAL A 250 1.08 0.48 9.91
CA VAL A 250 2.48 0.93 9.87
C VAL A 250 3.33 0.04 8.96
N ILE A 251 3.22 -1.29 9.10
CA ILE A 251 3.99 -2.25 8.30
C ILE A 251 3.66 -2.09 6.81
N THR A 252 2.38 -2.06 6.47
CA THR A 252 1.94 -1.96 5.07
C THR A 252 2.29 -0.60 4.45
N THR A 253 2.17 0.50 5.21
CA THR A 253 2.55 1.84 4.73
C THR A 253 4.04 1.92 4.43
N ILE A 254 4.90 1.50 5.36
CA ILE A 254 6.35 1.63 5.18
C ILE A 254 6.90 0.56 4.22
N LEU A 255 6.63 -0.73 4.49
CA LEU A 255 7.24 -1.84 3.76
C LEU A 255 6.51 -2.22 2.48
N ALA A 256 5.17 -2.22 2.47
CA ALA A 256 4.43 -2.58 1.27
C ALA A 256 4.35 -1.40 0.30
N SER A 257 4.17 -0.16 0.78
CA SER A 257 3.94 0.98 -0.10
C SER A 257 5.18 1.84 -0.31
N ILE A 258 5.60 2.63 0.69
CA ILE A 258 6.63 3.67 0.53
C ILE A 258 7.97 3.08 0.06
N SER A 259 8.40 1.94 0.61
CA SER A 259 9.67 1.31 0.22
C SER A 259 9.74 0.98 -1.27
N TRP A 260 8.65 0.47 -1.83
CA TRP A 260 8.57 0.12 -3.25
C TRP A 260 8.41 1.34 -4.15
N GLN A 261 7.68 2.36 -3.70
CA GLN A 261 7.59 3.65 -4.37
C GLN A 261 8.98 4.32 -4.48
N LEU A 262 9.77 4.28 -3.41
CA LEU A 262 11.14 4.79 -3.40
C LEU A 262 12.04 3.95 -4.32
N ALA A 263 11.96 2.62 -4.26
CA ALA A 263 12.73 1.75 -5.15
C ALA A 263 12.39 2.00 -6.64
N ALA A 264 11.12 2.18 -6.96
CA ALA A 264 10.65 2.45 -8.31
C ALA A 264 11.10 3.82 -8.83
N SER A 265 11.13 4.85 -7.98
CA SER A 265 11.65 6.16 -8.36
C SER A 265 13.17 6.13 -8.63
N ALA A 266 13.93 5.32 -7.88
CA ALA A 266 15.37 5.15 -8.10
C ALA A 266 15.69 4.31 -9.36
N PHE A 267 14.93 3.23 -9.59
CA PHE A 267 15.17 2.23 -10.65
C PHE A 267 13.94 1.95 -11.54
N PRO A 268 13.37 2.94 -12.23
CA PRO A 268 12.12 2.76 -12.97
C PRO A 268 12.23 1.72 -14.10
N ILE A 269 13.35 1.70 -14.83
CA ILE A 269 13.59 0.73 -15.92
C ILE A 269 13.69 -0.72 -15.40
N ALA A 270 14.23 -0.91 -14.19
CA ALA A 270 14.33 -2.24 -13.60
C ALA A 270 12.94 -2.84 -13.29
N PHE A 271 12.00 -1.99 -12.84
CA PHE A 271 10.61 -2.39 -12.66
C PHE A 271 9.97 -2.77 -13.99
N LEU A 272 10.14 -1.99 -15.05
CA LEU A 272 9.57 -2.31 -16.36
C LEU A 272 10.10 -3.62 -16.97
N ASN A 273 11.34 -3.97 -16.68
CA ASN A 273 11.96 -5.19 -17.21
C ASN A 273 11.48 -6.47 -16.51
N ASN A 274 10.72 -6.36 -15.42
CA ASN A 274 10.26 -7.49 -14.64
C ASN A 274 9.02 -8.16 -15.31
N PRO A 275 9.02 -9.49 -15.54
CA PRO A 275 7.85 -10.18 -16.09
C PRO A 275 6.58 -10.03 -15.23
N VAL A 276 6.74 -9.91 -13.90
CA VAL A 276 5.61 -9.69 -12.97
C VAL A 276 4.91 -8.37 -13.27
N THR A 277 5.65 -7.34 -13.65
CA THR A 277 5.09 -6.03 -14.02
C THR A 277 4.19 -6.12 -15.25
N TYR A 278 4.56 -6.93 -16.24
CA TYR A 278 3.70 -7.17 -17.40
C TYR A 278 2.41 -7.91 -17.02
N ILE A 279 2.51 -8.95 -16.19
CA ILE A 279 1.35 -9.73 -15.73
C ILE A 279 0.39 -8.83 -14.95
N LEU A 280 0.91 -8.05 -14.00
CA LEU A 280 0.11 -7.13 -13.19
C LEU A 280 -0.52 -6.01 -14.02
N LEU A 281 0.17 -5.51 -15.05
CA LEU A 281 -0.40 -4.56 -16.01
C LEU A 281 -1.60 -5.18 -16.75
N CYS A 282 -1.48 -6.41 -17.24
CA CYS A 282 -2.58 -7.11 -17.89
C CYS A 282 -3.77 -7.34 -16.94
N VAL A 283 -3.52 -7.73 -15.68
CA VAL A 283 -4.57 -7.91 -14.67
C VAL A 283 -5.27 -6.59 -14.37
N ALA A 284 -4.53 -5.49 -14.21
CA ALA A 284 -5.10 -4.17 -13.98
C ALA A 284 -6.00 -3.73 -15.14
N LEU A 285 -5.53 -3.85 -16.39
CA LEU A 285 -6.34 -3.51 -17.57
C LEU A 285 -7.56 -4.43 -17.72
N PHE A 286 -7.44 -5.70 -17.35
CA PHE A 286 -8.60 -6.60 -17.33
C PHE A 286 -9.63 -6.17 -16.28
N LEU A 287 -9.21 -5.79 -15.08
CA LEU A 287 -10.11 -5.30 -14.04
C LEU A 287 -10.79 -3.98 -14.44
N GLU A 288 -10.05 -3.08 -15.09
CA GLU A 288 -10.64 -1.87 -15.68
C GLU A 288 -11.70 -2.22 -16.74
N PHE A 289 -11.39 -3.19 -17.62
CA PHE A 289 -12.33 -3.68 -18.63
C PHE A 289 -13.61 -4.31 -18.04
N THR A 290 -13.57 -4.89 -16.85
CA THR A 290 -14.79 -5.40 -16.19
C THR A 290 -15.80 -4.31 -15.83
N GLY A 291 -15.38 -3.04 -15.83
CA GLY A 291 -16.26 -1.90 -15.56
C GLY A 291 -16.67 -1.74 -14.09
N LEU A 292 -16.15 -2.58 -13.18
CA LEU A 292 -16.46 -2.51 -11.74
C LEU A 292 -16.12 -1.15 -11.12
N CYS A 293 -15.12 -0.46 -11.66
CA CYS A 293 -14.71 0.87 -11.23
C CYS A 293 -15.13 1.99 -12.20
N SER A 294 -16.01 1.72 -13.18
CA SER A 294 -16.43 2.73 -14.16
C SER A 294 -17.12 3.93 -13.52
N GLY A 295 -17.76 3.75 -12.36
CA GLY A 295 -18.39 4.85 -11.61
C GLY A 295 -17.42 5.93 -11.14
N ALA A 296 -16.11 5.69 -11.17
CA ALA A 296 -15.13 6.71 -10.82
C ALA A 296 -14.71 7.62 -12.00
N TRP A 297 -15.14 7.30 -13.22
CA TRP A 297 -15.02 8.19 -14.38
C TRP A 297 -16.14 9.25 -14.44
N VAL A 298 -17.16 9.12 -13.58
CA VAL A 298 -18.36 9.96 -13.56
C VAL A 298 -18.21 11.12 -12.59
#